data_AF-A0A6P6JXG0-F1
#
_entry.id   AF-A0A6P6JXG0-F1
#
_cell.length_a   1.000
_cell.length_b   1.000
_cell.length_c   1.000
_cell.angle_alpha   90.00
_cell.angle_beta   90.00
_cell.angle_gamma   90.00
#
_symmetry.space_group_name_H-M   'P 1'
#
loop_
_entity.id
_entity.type
_entity.pdbx_description
1 polymer ?
#
loop_
_entity_poly.entity_id
_entity_poly.type
_entity_poly.pdbx_seq_one_letter_code
_entity_poly.pdbx_strand_id
1 'polypeptide(L)'
;MNTEKKEALMSSDYEFSKNLVLRSLKDQVQRAGIEASSLPEPQPMNDDQEQLLDQVATLTRDIGDILDRNTYFNKMVGKLADVADIRSFQKLVEKVFVDGITWGKIITLICVIGKAVAKILANSAPTIVSWTLDYFRNYLQNWICSRGGWVNSIYTLARSSYELDFGSSSNPIPLSSGVIFLSGALLGGFVVWRLKRGA
;
A
#
# COMPACT_ATOMS: atom_id res chain seq x y z
N MET A 1 13.19 23.14 -12.57
CA MET A 1 11.79 22.71 -12.75
C MET A 1 10.91 23.87 -12.30
N ASN A 2 9.97 24.35 -13.12
CA ASN A 2 9.06 25.45 -12.74
C ASN A 2 7.99 24.95 -11.74
N THR A 3 7.40 25.89 -11.00
CA THR A 3 6.41 25.60 -9.93
C THR A 3 5.22 24.79 -10.45
N GLU A 4 4.70 25.14 -11.62
CA GLU A 4 3.56 24.46 -12.25
C GLU A 4 3.84 22.97 -12.54
N LYS A 5 5.03 22.65 -13.08
CA LYS A 5 5.39 21.24 -13.34
C LYS A 5 5.57 20.44 -12.06
N LYS A 6 6.02 21.07 -10.97
CA LYS A 6 6.12 20.43 -9.65
C LYS A 6 4.72 20.13 -9.08
N GLU A 7 3.79 21.08 -9.17
CA GLU A 7 2.42 20.91 -8.70
C GLU A 7 1.66 19.84 -9.50
N ALA A 8 1.82 19.83 -10.82
CA ALA A 8 1.23 18.81 -11.69
C ALA A 8 1.77 17.40 -11.35
N LEU A 9 3.07 17.26 -11.10
CA LEU A 9 3.67 15.99 -10.70
C LEU A 9 3.16 15.53 -9.33
N MET A 10 3.09 16.44 -8.36
CA MET A 10 2.54 16.14 -7.03
C MET A 10 1.06 15.73 -7.09
N SER A 11 0.28 16.36 -7.97
CA SER A 11 -1.12 15.99 -8.21
C SER A 11 -1.24 14.58 -8.80
N SER A 12 -0.40 14.24 -9.79
CA SER A 12 -0.41 12.91 -10.41
C SER A 12 0.01 11.80 -9.43
N ASP A 13 1.07 12.01 -8.67
CA ASP A 13 1.52 11.05 -7.64
C ASP A 13 0.46 10.89 -6.52
N TYR A 14 -0.27 11.95 -6.20
CA TYR A 14 -1.36 11.88 -5.22
C TYR A 14 -2.54 11.09 -5.76
N GLU A 15 -2.94 11.30 -7.02
CA GLU A 15 -4.03 10.53 -7.62
C GLU A 15 -3.68 9.03 -7.70
N PHE A 16 -2.41 8.71 -8.00
CA PHE A 16 -1.92 7.33 -7.88
C PHE A 16 -2.09 6.79 -6.46
N SER A 17 -1.64 7.54 -5.44
CA SER A 17 -1.74 7.14 -4.03
C SER A 17 -3.18 6.87 -3.61
N LYS A 18 -4.09 7.76 -4.02
CA LYS A 18 -5.53 7.65 -3.77
C LYS A 18 -6.10 6.39 -4.42
N ASN A 19 -5.81 6.16 -5.70
CA ASN A 19 -6.27 4.97 -6.41
C ASN A 19 -5.73 3.67 -5.78
N LEU A 20 -4.47 3.66 -5.36
CA LEU A 20 -3.88 2.51 -4.68
C LEU A 20 -4.59 2.19 -3.36
N VAL A 21 -4.84 3.21 -2.54
CA VAL A 21 -5.60 3.06 -1.28
C VAL A 21 -7.00 2.51 -1.58
N LEU A 22 -7.73 3.14 -2.51
CA LEU A 22 -9.10 2.73 -2.83
C LEU A 22 -9.16 1.30 -3.39
N ARG A 23 -8.28 0.94 -4.33
CA ARG A 23 -8.21 -0.41 -4.91
C ARG A 23 -7.89 -1.46 -3.85
N SER A 24 -6.91 -1.20 -3.01
CA SER A 24 -6.49 -2.13 -1.95
C SER A 24 -7.59 -2.33 -0.90
N LEU A 25 -8.27 -1.25 -0.50
CA LEU A 25 -9.37 -1.33 0.45
C LEU A 25 -10.59 -2.07 -0.13
N LYS A 26 -10.95 -1.79 -1.38
CA LYS A 26 -12.04 -2.48 -2.07
C LYS A 26 -11.80 -3.97 -2.21
N ASP A 27 -10.57 -4.37 -2.58
CA ASP A 27 -10.17 -5.78 -2.62
C ASP A 27 -10.43 -6.47 -1.27
N GLN A 28 -10.01 -5.85 -0.16
CA GLN A 28 -10.18 -6.43 1.18
C GLN A 28 -11.67 -6.53 1.59
N VAL A 29 -12.46 -5.49 1.30
CA VAL A 29 -13.90 -5.46 1.60
C VAL A 29 -14.66 -6.51 0.80
N GLN A 30 -14.36 -6.63 -0.50
CA GLN A 30 -14.96 -7.63 -1.38
C GLN A 30 -14.60 -9.06 -0.94
N ARG A 31 -13.33 -9.30 -0.55
CA ARG A 31 -12.88 -10.61 -0.03
C ARG A 31 -13.54 -10.97 1.31
N ALA A 32 -13.94 -9.98 2.10
CA ALA A 32 -14.71 -10.18 3.33
C ALA A 32 -16.21 -10.41 3.10
N GLY A 33 -16.69 -10.38 1.84
CA GLY A 33 -18.09 -10.54 1.50
C GLY A 33 -18.96 -9.32 1.83
N ILE A 34 -18.34 -8.14 2.00
CA ILE A 34 -19.03 -6.88 2.29
C ILE A 34 -19.18 -6.11 0.98
N GLU A 35 -20.32 -5.46 0.78
CA GLU A 35 -20.50 -4.57 -0.38
C GLU A 35 -19.63 -3.32 -0.24
N ALA A 36 -18.78 -3.08 -1.23
CA ALA A 36 -17.91 -1.90 -1.31
C ALA A 36 -18.64 -0.63 -1.79
N SER A 37 -19.96 -0.66 -1.91
CA SER A 37 -20.81 0.40 -2.47
C SER A 37 -20.68 1.76 -1.78
N SER A 38 -20.15 1.80 -0.56
CA SER A 38 -19.90 3.02 0.21
C SER A 38 -18.52 3.67 -0.04
N LEU A 39 -17.61 3.00 -0.77
CA LEU A 39 -16.26 3.49 -1.02
C LEU A 39 -16.13 4.20 -2.38
N PRO A 40 -15.41 5.34 -2.45
CA PRO A 40 -15.16 6.04 -3.71
C PRO A 40 -14.55 5.13 -4.77
N GLU A 41 -14.94 5.30 -6.03
CA GLU A 41 -14.34 4.58 -7.15
C GLU A 41 -12.94 5.12 -7.50
N PRO A 42 -11.94 4.24 -7.72
CA PRO A 42 -10.68 4.64 -8.33
C PRO A 42 -10.94 5.30 -9.68
N GLN A 43 -10.18 6.36 -9.98
CA GLN A 43 -10.26 7.03 -11.28
C GLN A 43 -9.38 6.32 -12.32
N PRO A 44 -9.81 6.21 -13.58
CA PRO A 44 -8.96 5.63 -14.62
C PRO A 44 -7.68 6.45 -14.80
N MET A 45 -6.56 5.76 -14.95
CA MET A 45 -5.25 6.36 -15.23
C MET A 45 -4.79 6.02 -16.65
N ASN A 46 -3.64 6.55 -17.09
CA ASN A 46 -3.02 6.06 -18.32
C ASN A 46 -2.52 4.61 -18.14
N ASP A 47 -2.33 3.92 -19.25
CA ASP A 47 -1.99 2.50 -19.29
C ASP A 47 -0.75 2.14 -18.44
N ASP A 48 0.30 2.96 -18.48
CA ASP A 48 1.54 2.72 -17.72
C ASP A 48 1.30 2.84 -16.20
N GLN A 49 0.57 3.88 -15.77
CA GLN A 49 0.21 4.07 -14.37
C GLN A 49 -0.77 3.01 -13.89
N GLU A 50 -1.71 2.59 -14.72
CA GLU A 50 -2.67 1.53 -14.42
C GLU A 50 -1.96 0.18 -14.22
N GLN A 51 -1.00 -0.15 -15.11
CA GLN A 51 -0.19 -1.35 -14.98
C GLN A 51 0.68 -1.33 -13.71
N LEU A 52 1.23 -0.17 -13.35
CA LEU A 52 1.99 -0.02 -12.10
C LEU A 52 1.06 -0.14 -10.88
N LEU A 53 -0.12 0.46 -10.94
CA LEU A 53 -1.13 0.41 -9.88
C LEU A 53 -1.54 -1.04 -9.60
N ASP A 54 -1.79 -1.83 -10.63
CA ASP A 54 -2.09 -3.27 -10.49
C ASP A 54 -0.95 -4.05 -9.84
N GLN A 55 0.30 -3.77 -10.21
CA GLN A 55 1.46 -4.42 -9.60
C GLN A 55 1.59 -4.07 -8.12
N VAL A 56 1.49 -2.79 -7.76
CA VAL A 56 1.62 -2.36 -6.35
C VAL A 56 0.43 -2.83 -5.52
N ALA A 57 -0.79 -2.82 -6.06
CA ALA A 57 -1.97 -3.36 -5.39
C ALA A 57 -1.85 -4.88 -5.15
N THR A 58 -1.36 -5.62 -6.15
CA THR A 58 -1.08 -7.06 -6.01
C THR A 58 -0.04 -7.34 -4.94
N LEU A 59 1.07 -6.60 -4.94
CA LEU A 59 2.10 -6.71 -3.90
C LEU A 59 1.55 -6.36 -2.51
N THR A 60 0.72 -5.33 -2.41
CA THR A 60 0.06 -4.92 -1.16
C THR A 60 -0.83 -6.04 -0.63
N ARG A 61 -1.58 -6.70 -1.52
CA ARG A 61 -2.41 -7.86 -1.19
C ARG A 61 -1.57 -9.02 -0.68
N ASP A 62 -0.52 -9.41 -1.41
CA ASP A 62 0.35 -10.52 -1.03
C ASP A 62 1.06 -10.28 0.31
N ILE A 63 1.57 -9.06 0.53
CA ILE A 63 2.16 -8.65 1.81
C ILE A 63 1.10 -8.68 2.92
N GLY A 64 -0.11 -8.20 2.65
CA GLY A 64 -1.23 -8.26 3.58
C GLY A 64 -1.58 -9.69 4.00
N ASP A 65 -1.59 -10.63 3.05
CA ASP A 65 -1.87 -12.06 3.29
C ASP A 65 -0.71 -12.72 4.10
N ILE A 66 0.53 -12.29 3.92
CA ILE A 66 1.68 -12.71 4.77
C ILE A 66 1.53 -12.16 6.20
N LEU A 67 1.16 -10.88 6.33
CA LEU A 67 1.02 -10.18 7.61
C LEU A 67 -0.14 -10.70 8.46
N ASP A 68 -1.11 -11.41 7.89
CA ASP A 68 -2.21 -12.02 8.65
C ASP A 68 -1.76 -13.01 9.72
N ARG A 69 -0.57 -13.60 9.57
CA ARG A 69 0.01 -14.50 10.58
C ARG A 69 0.66 -13.75 11.74
N ASN A 70 0.85 -12.43 11.62
CA ASN A 70 1.53 -11.61 12.61
C ASN A 70 0.54 -11.07 13.66
N THR A 71 0.77 -11.40 14.93
CA THR A 71 -0.11 -11.02 16.04
C THR A 71 -0.11 -9.51 16.32
N TYR A 72 1.03 -8.84 16.14
CA TYR A 72 1.15 -7.40 16.32
C TYR A 72 0.40 -6.63 15.23
N PHE A 73 0.51 -7.08 13.98
CA PHE A 73 -0.27 -6.55 12.86
C PHE A 73 -1.78 -6.68 13.12
N ASN A 74 -2.25 -7.89 13.47
CA ASN A 74 -3.66 -8.12 13.82
C ASN A 74 -4.13 -7.27 15.00
N LYS A 75 -3.27 -7.02 15.99
CA LYS A 75 -3.57 -6.11 17.12
C LYS A 75 -3.75 -4.66 16.66
N MET A 76 -3.00 -4.21 15.66
CA MET A 76 -3.18 -2.87 15.08
C MET A 76 -4.51 -2.78 14.31
N VAL A 77 -4.82 -3.81 13.51
CA VAL A 77 -6.11 -3.91 12.80
C VAL A 77 -7.28 -3.87 13.78
N GLY A 78 -7.26 -4.70 14.83
CA GLY A 78 -8.31 -4.75 15.85
C GLY A 78 -8.51 -3.40 16.55
N LYS A 79 -7.43 -2.77 17.02
CA LYS A 79 -7.51 -1.45 17.68
C LYS A 79 -8.16 -0.38 16.82
N LEU A 80 -7.92 -0.38 15.51
CA LEU A 80 -8.57 0.55 14.59
C LEU A 80 -10.03 0.15 14.35
N ALA A 81 -10.31 -1.14 14.17
CA ALA A 81 -11.64 -1.65 13.88
C ALA A 81 -12.63 -1.55 15.05
N ASP A 82 -12.15 -1.74 16.27
CA ASP A 82 -12.99 -1.78 17.48
C ASP A 82 -13.60 -0.41 17.83
N VAL A 83 -12.84 0.67 17.57
CA VAL A 83 -13.23 2.04 17.97
C VAL A 83 -13.61 2.89 16.76
N ALA A 84 -12.93 2.71 15.63
CA ALA A 84 -13.14 3.44 14.39
C ALA A 84 -13.20 4.98 14.56
N ASP A 85 -12.41 5.54 15.49
CA ASP A 85 -12.32 6.98 15.75
C ASP A 85 -10.99 7.60 15.28
N ILE A 86 -10.97 8.92 15.15
CA ILE A 86 -9.78 9.65 14.67
C ILE A 86 -8.55 9.44 15.56
N ARG A 87 -8.75 9.24 16.87
CA ARG A 87 -7.65 9.01 17.82
C ARG A 87 -7.01 7.65 17.62
N SER A 88 -7.79 6.62 17.35
CA SER A 88 -7.30 5.28 17.02
C SER A 88 -6.49 5.30 15.71
N PHE A 89 -6.97 6.06 14.71
CA PHE A 89 -6.24 6.30 13.46
C PHE A 89 -4.92 7.04 13.69
N GLN A 90 -4.93 8.14 14.46
CA GLN A 90 -3.72 8.90 14.79
C GLN A 90 -2.67 8.03 15.50
N LYS A 91 -3.09 7.24 16.50
CA LYS A 91 -2.21 6.29 17.19
C LYS A 91 -1.64 5.22 16.25
N LEU A 92 -2.41 4.79 15.24
CA LEU A 92 -1.93 3.85 14.24
C LEU A 92 -0.81 4.48 13.41
N VAL A 93 -1.03 5.67 12.83
CA VAL A 93 -0.02 6.31 11.96
C VAL A 93 1.23 6.69 12.75
N GLU A 94 1.09 7.21 13.98
CA GLU A 94 2.23 7.49 14.87
C GLU A 94 3.06 6.23 15.11
N LYS A 95 2.39 5.12 15.41
CA LYS A 95 3.04 3.84 15.69
C LYS A 95 3.71 3.23 14.46
N VAL A 96 3.11 3.35 13.28
CA VAL A 96 3.69 2.84 12.02
C VAL A 96 4.93 3.65 11.62
N PHE A 97 4.89 4.98 11.79
CA PHE A 97 5.94 5.89 11.32
C PHE A 97 6.86 6.44 12.41
N VAL A 98 6.86 5.85 13.61
CA VAL A 98 7.68 6.32 14.75
C VAL A 98 9.16 6.45 14.39
N ASP A 99 9.72 5.45 13.67
CA ASP A 99 11.12 5.48 13.22
C ASP A 99 11.28 6.03 11.78
N GLY A 100 10.33 6.82 11.31
CA GLY A 100 10.33 7.42 9.97
C GLY A 100 9.59 6.62 8.90
N ILE A 101 9.55 7.21 7.70
CA ILE A 101 8.75 6.75 6.54
C ILE A 101 9.61 5.86 5.63
N THR A 102 9.06 4.68 5.30
CA THR A 102 9.60 3.75 4.30
C THR A 102 8.46 3.25 3.40
N TRP A 103 8.78 2.78 2.19
CA TRP A 103 7.78 2.18 1.30
C TRP A 103 7.07 1.01 1.98
N GLY A 104 7.81 0.14 2.67
CA GLY A 104 7.25 -0.97 3.44
C GLY A 104 6.22 -0.51 4.47
N LYS A 105 6.51 0.54 5.25
CA LYS A 105 5.57 1.11 6.24
C LYS A 105 4.33 1.72 5.61
N ILE A 106 4.46 2.37 4.45
CA ILE A 106 3.30 2.88 3.68
C ILE A 106 2.41 1.71 3.24
N ILE A 107 2.99 0.64 2.68
CA ILE A 107 2.24 -0.56 2.30
C ILE A 107 1.56 -1.20 3.53
N THR A 108 2.27 -1.35 4.66
CA THR A 108 1.69 -1.87 5.91
C THR A 108 0.51 -1.04 6.38
N LEU A 109 0.59 0.29 6.31
CA LEU A 109 -0.52 1.16 6.67
C LEU A 109 -1.76 0.85 5.81
N ILE A 110 -1.59 0.74 4.49
CA ILE A 110 -2.67 0.39 3.56
C ILE A 110 -3.27 -0.98 3.92
N CYS A 111 -2.43 -1.99 4.20
CA CYS A 111 -2.90 -3.32 4.62
C CYS A 111 -3.70 -3.27 5.94
N VAL A 112 -3.22 -2.55 6.96
CA VAL A 112 -3.92 -2.42 8.25
C VAL A 112 -5.28 -1.78 8.05
N ILE A 113 -5.33 -0.69 7.27
CA ILE A 113 -6.57 0.05 7.01
C ILE A 113 -7.54 -0.78 6.19
N GLY A 114 -7.09 -1.44 5.12
CA GLY A 114 -7.93 -2.33 4.31
C GLY A 114 -8.60 -3.41 5.13
N LYS A 115 -7.83 -4.09 5.99
CA LYS A 115 -8.38 -5.13 6.87
C LYS A 115 -9.25 -4.57 8.00
N ALA A 116 -8.95 -3.37 8.50
CA ALA A 116 -9.78 -2.73 9.50
C ALA A 116 -11.14 -2.33 8.88
N VAL A 117 -11.13 -1.70 7.71
CA VAL A 117 -12.34 -1.34 6.96
C VAL A 117 -13.20 -2.56 6.66
N ALA A 118 -12.58 -3.70 6.31
CA ALA A 118 -13.29 -4.97 6.12
C ALA A 118 -13.88 -5.59 7.40
N LYS A 119 -13.54 -5.07 8.59
CA LYS A 119 -14.09 -5.51 9.90
C LYS A 119 -15.06 -4.51 10.52
N ILE A 120 -15.02 -3.25 10.09
CA ILE A 120 -15.84 -2.17 10.64
C ILE A 120 -17.24 -2.21 10.01
N LEU A 121 -18.26 -1.84 10.78
CA LEU A 121 -19.62 -1.63 10.27
C LEU A 121 -19.60 -0.63 9.10
N ALA A 122 -20.33 -0.92 8.02
CA ALA A 122 -20.22 -0.23 6.72
C ALA A 122 -20.30 1.31 6.79
N ASN A 123 -20.94 1.88 7.82
CA ASN A 123 -21.13 3.32 7.99
C ASN A 123 -19.87 4.10 8.39
N SER A 124 -18.88 3.46 9.04
CA SER A 124 -17.66 4.16 9.49
C SER A 124 -16.49 4.00 8.52
N ALA A 125 -16.61 3.09 7.55
CA ALA A 125 -15.61 2.85 6.51
C ALA A 125 -15.25 4.11 5.71
N PRO A 126 -16.21 4.90 5.16
CA PRO A 126 -15.87 6.09 4.36
C PRO A 126 -15.08 7.14 5.15
N THR A 127 -15.37 7.29 6.44
CA THR A 127 -14.67 8.23 7.32
C THR A 127 -13.20 7.84 7.52
N ILE A 128 -12.92 6.56 7.78
CA ILE A 128 -11.55 6.05 7.89
C ILE A 128 -10.80 6.22 6.57
N VAL A 129 -11.45 5.96 5.44
CA VAL A 129 -10.86 6.19 4.11
C VAL A 129 -10.54 7.66 3.91
N SER A 130 -11.43 8.58 4.29
CA SER A 130 -11.18 10.02 4.20
C SER A 130 -9.93 10.42 5.00
N TRP A 131 -9.84 10.00 6.27
CA TRP A 131 -8.66 10.31 7.10
C TRP A 131 -7.38 9.71 6.52
N THR A 132 -7.48 8.54 5.89
CA THR A 132 -6.35 7.90 5.19
C THR A 132 -5.88 8.77 4.04
N LEU A 133 -6.80 9.16 3.15
CA LEU A 133 -6.48 9.99 1.98
C LEU A 133 -5.93 11.36 2.40
N ASP A 134 -6.51 11.98 3.43
CA ASP A 134 -6.00 13.22 4.03
C ASP A 134 -4.57 13.04 4.56
N TYR A 135 -4.28 11.91 5.21
CA TYR A 135 -2.94 11.64 5.71
C TYR A 135 -1.92 11.45 4.57
N PHE A 136 -2.31 10.74 3.50
CA PHE A 136 -1.49 10.61 2.31
C PHE A 136 -1.18 11.97 1.69
N ARG A 137 -2.22 12.80 1.50
CA ARG A 137 -2.10 14.13 0.91
C ARG A 137 -1.19 15.06 1.72
N ASN A 138 -1.39 15.11 3.04
CA ASN A 138 -0.79 16.13 3.89
C ASN A 138 0.60 15.73 4.41
N TYR A 139 0.88 14.43 4.60
CA TYR A 139 2.10 13.96 5.27
C TYR A 139 2.98 13.05 4.40
N LEU A 140 2.38 12.17 3.59
CA LEU A 140 3.18 11.19 2.81
C LEU A 140 3.55 11.71 1.43
N GLN A 141 2.74 12.60 0.84
CA GLN A 141 2.90 13.03 -0.55
C GLN A 141 4.29 13.61 -0.84
N ASN A 142 4.76 14.52 0.02
CA ASN A 142 6.08 15.12 -0.14
C ASN A 142 7.20 14.08 -0.09
N TRP A 143 7.09 13.08 0.79
CA TRP A 143 8.07 12.00 0.89
C TRP A 143 8.03 11.11 -0.35
N ILE A 144 6.84 10.71 -0.80
CA ILE A 144 6.62 9.90 -2.01
C ILE A 144 7.28 10.56 -3.23
N CYS A 145 6.97 11.84 -3.47
CA CYS A 145 7.56 12.59 -4.58
C CYS A 145 9.10 12.71 -4.44
N SER A 146 9.60 12.95 -3.22
CA SER A 146 11.06 13.04 -2.98
C SER A 146 11.81 11.72 -3.24
N ARG A 147 11.10 10.58 -3.21
CA ARG A 147 11.64 9.25 -3.50
C ARG A 147 11.46 8.82 -4.96
N GLY A 148 11.03 9.71 -5.84
CA GLY A 148 10.81 9.42 -7.27
C GLY A 148 9.45 8.82 -7.59
N GLY A 149 8.46 9.03 -6.71
CA GLY A 149 7.09 8.54 -6.91
C GLY A 149 6.96 7.03 -6.77
N TRP A 150 5.79 6.51 -7.13
CA TRP A 150 5.44 5.10 -6.93
C TRP A 150 6.22 4.12 -7.81
N VAL A 151 6.81 4.59 -8.93
CA VAL A 151 7.65 3.75 -9.80
C VAL A 151 8.83 3.18 -9.03
N ASN A 152 9.41 3.94 -8.09
CA ASN A 152 10.57 3.50 -7.30
C ASN A 152 10.20 2.60 -6.11
N SER A 153 8.90 2.49 -5.79
CA SER A 153 8.43 1.68 -4.66
C SER A 153 8.71 0.19 -4.89
N ILE A 154 8.41 -0.34 -6.08
CA ILE A 154 8.59 -1.76 -6.42
C ILE A 154 10.07 -2.16 -6.35
N TYR A 155 10.96 -1.33 -6.92
CA TYR A 155 12.40 -1.60 -6.86
C TYR A 155 12.88 -1.71 -5.41
N THR A 156 12.44 -0.78 -4.57
CA THR A 156 12.84 -0.76 -3.15
C THR A 156 12.25 -1.94 -2.40
N LEU A 157 10.96 -2.24 -2.59
CA LEU A 157 10.28 -3.35 -1.92
C LEU A 157 10.84 -4.71 -2.37
N ALA A 158 11.16 -4.88 -3.65
CA ALA A 158 11.81 -6.07 -4.17
C ALA A 158 13.21 -6.26 -3.57
N ARG A 159 13.97 -5.17 -3.39
CA ARG A 159 15.29 -5.20 -2.73
C ARG A 159 15.17 -5.50 -1.23
N SER A 160 14.16 -4.94 -0.57
CA SER A 160 13.91 -5.08 0.87
C SER A 160 13.14 -6.36 1.23
N SER A 161 12.68 -7.13 0.24
CA SER A 161 11.95 -8.39 0.45
C SER A 161 12.73 -9.45 1.25
N TYR A 162 14.04 -9.24 1.44
CA TYR A 162 14.91 -10.08 2.26
C TYR A 162 14.96 -9.68 3.75
N GLU A 163 14.54 -8.47 4.12
CA GLU A 163 14.54 -7.97 5.50
C GLU A 163 13.38 -6.98 5.73
N LEU A 164 12.14 -7.49 5.72
CA LEU A 164 11.01 -6.66 6.14
C LEU A 164 10.99 -6.55 7.67
N ASP A 165 11.84 -5.66 8.19
CA ASP A 165 11.90 -5.27 9.59
C ASP A 165 10.67 -4.45 9.99
N PHE A 166 9.58 -5.16 10.29
CA PHE A 166 8.37 -4.58 10.85
C PHE A 166 8.48 -4.51 12.39
N GLY A 167 9.22 -3.53 12.89
CA GLY A 167 9.05 -2.98 14.25
C GLY A 167 9.00 -3.98 15.42
N SER A 168 9.85 -5.01 15.42
CA SER A 168 10.05 -5.88 16.58
C SER A 168 11.34 -5.48 17.28
N SER A 169 11.26 -4.99 18.53
CA SER A 169 12.44 -5.06 19.40
C SER A 169 12.70 -6.54 19.68
N SER A 170 13.90 -7.01 19.33
CA SER A 170 14.41 -8.39 19.49
C SER A 170 13.70 -9.48 18.68
N ASN A 171 14.12 -9.61 17.42
CA ASN A 171 14.56 -10.84 16.73
C ASN A 171 14.19 -10.74 15.23
N PRO A 172 15.16 -10.77 14.30
CA PRO A 172 14.83 -10.88 12.88
C PRO A 172 14.10 -12.21 12.68
N ILE A 173 12.94 -12.17 12.02
CA ILE A 173 12.25 -13.39 11.60
C ILE A 173 13.06 -13.93 10.42
N PRO A 174 13.78 -15.06 10.56
CA PRO A 174 14.36 -15.67 9.40
C PRO A 174 13.20 -16.29 8.63
N LEU A 175 12.90 -15.79 7.43
CA LEU A 175 12.16 -16.55 6.43
C LEU A 175 13.04 -17.72 5.98
N SER A 176 13.22 -18.70 6.86
CA SER A 176 13.84 -19.96 6.49
C SER A 176 12.86 -20.71 5.58
N SER A 177 13.28 -20.85 4.31
CA SER A 177 12.86 -21.90 3.39
C SER A 177 11.36 -21.95 3.05
N GLY A 178 10.92 -21.22 2.01
CA GLY A 178 9.59 -21.51 1.48
C GLY A 178 9.02 -20.73 0.30
N VAL A 179 9.66 -19.69 -0.24
CA VAL A 179 9.16 -19.07 -1.49
C VAL A 179 10.34 -18.70 -2.38
N ILE A 180 10.73 -19.65 -3.23
CA ILE A 180 11.60 -19.39 -4.38
C ILE A 180 10.70 -19.07 -5.58
N PHE A 181 11.17 -18.11 -6.39
CA PHE A 181 10.75 -17.77 -7.76
C PHE A 181 9.54 -16.84 -7.97
N LEU A 182 9.73 -15.54 -7.68
CA LEU A 182 9.09 -14.48 -8.48
C LEU A 182 10.08 -13.57 -9.22
N SER A 183 11.39 -13.77 -9.04
CA SER A 183 12.42 -12.99 -9.76
C SER A 183 12.71 -13.50 -11.17
N GLY A 184 12.59 -14.81 -11.42
CA GLY A 184 12.90 -15.40 -12.73
C GLY A 184 11.86 -15.14 -13.83
N ALA A 185 10.57 -15.14 -13.47
CA ALA A 185 9.49 -14.98 -14.45
C ALA A 185 9.36 -13.54 -14.99
N LEU A 186 9.65 -12.53 -14.15
CA LEU A 186 9.56 -11.12 -14.54
C LEU A 186 10.72 -10.70 -15.46
N LEU A 187 11.93 -11.20 -15.21
CA LEU A 187 13.08 -10.95 -16.11
C LEU A 187 12.96 -11.74 -17.43
N GLY A 188 12.52 -13.01 -17.37
CA GLY A 188 12.32 -13.81 -18.58
C GLY A 188 11.23 -13.25 -19.52
N GLY A 189 10.10 -12.80 -18.95
CA GLY A 189 9.02 -12.17 -19.71
C GLY A 189 9.43 -10.85 -20.35
N PHE A 190 10.23 -10.03 -19.66
CA PHE A 190 10.69 -8.74 -20.17
C PHE A 190 11.66 -8.90 -21.36
N VAL A 191 12.56 -9.89 -21.32
CA VAL A 191 13.51 -10.17 -22.41
C VAL A 191 12.79 -10.73 -23.64
N VAL A 192 11.86 -11.69 -23.47
CA VAL A 192 11.09 -12.26 -24.57
C VAL A 192 10.17 -11.21 -25.21
N TRP A 193 9.56 -10.33 -24.42
CA TRP A 193 8.71 -9.24 -24.91
C TRP A 193 9.50 -8.17 -25.69
N ARG A 194 10.72 -7.83 -25.26
CA ARG A 194 11.62 -6.92 -25.99
C ARG A 194 12.05 -7.47 -27.35
N LEU A 195 12.30 -8.78 -27.46
CA LEU A 195 12.72 -9.40 -28.72
C LEU A 195 11.58 -9.50 -29.74
N LYS A 196 10.33 -9.69 -29.29
CA LYS A 196 9.18 -9.80 -30.20
C LYS A 196 8.69 -8.46 -30.78
N ARG A 197 9.13 -7.32 -30.23
CA ARG A 197 8.84 -5.97 -30.76
C ARG A 197 9.97 -5.37 -31.59
N GLY A 198 11.10 -6.08 -31.72
CA GLY A 198 12.27 -5.65 -32.48
C GLY A 198 12.49 -6.41 -33.79
N ALA A 199 11.52 -7.23 -34.21
CA ALA A 199 11.51 -7.98 -35.47
C ALA A 199 10.24 -7.64 -36.27
#